data_AF-A0A7T3R178-F1
#
_entry.id   AF-A0A7T3R178-F1
#
_cell.length_a   1.000
_cell.length_b   1.000
_cell.length_c   1.000
_cell.angle_alpha   90.00
_cell.angle_beta   90.00
_cell.angle_gamma   90.00
#
_symmetry.space_group_name_H-M   'P 1'
#
loop_
_entity.id
_entity.type
_entity.pdbx_description
1 polymer ?
#
loop_
_entity_poly.entity_id
_entity_poly.type
_entity_poly.pdbx_seq_one_letter_code
_entity_poly.pdbx_strand_id
1 'polypeptide(L)'
;VLPSFHRDDSEPPYYQVIFVMEFYLIFMFFLMAILSVSLIPMLVTHIAGQYEILCKQIQGLGRQEICIVSDKACRRVQDLQDRESMRNIYQAHTNLIYAQSKLQNLYSPNMFIKVLLNNLLFALCLYQLTLSTTTVSKFRVYKLTVEFFTVAFQFYYLCHCSEMLDDCNSQLGRAAWNSYWYRCSRHVQKDLMMLLRRVQVPNHLKFYEGAIVFSRVYFLGVVKVSYSFVNCLRMKSRG
;
A
#
# COMPACT_ATOMS: atom_id res chain seq x y z
N VAL A 1 -1.56 -38.14 41.92
CA VAL A 1 -2.25 -38.61 40.69
C VAL A 1 -3.53 -37.81 40.56
N LEU A 2 -3.47 -36.66 39.88
CA LEU A 2 -4.64 -35.82 39.58
C LEU A 2 -5.30 -36.39 38.33
N PRO A 3 -6.64 -36.59 38.30
CA PRO A 3 -7.30 -37.09 37.11
C PRO A 3 -7.26 -35.99 36.05
N SER A 4 -6.52 -36.25 34.97
CA SER A 4 -6.56 -35.46 33.76
C SER A 4 -7.98 -35.52 33.20
N PHE A 5 -8.72 -34.43 33.34
CA PHE A 5 -10.04 -34.22 32.75
C PHE A 5 -9.87 -34.06 31.23
N HIS A 6 -9.51 -35.14 30.53
CA HIS A 6 -9.69 -35.23 29.08
C HIS A 6 -11.19 -35.39 28.87
N ARG A 7 -11.88 -34.26 28.68
CA ARG A 7 -13.30 -34.21 28.34
C ARG A 7 -13.43 -34.70 26.89
N ASP A 8 -14.19 -35.77 26.65
CA ASP A 8 -14.35 -36.36 25.32
C ASP A 8 -15.14 -35.40 24.40
N ASP A 9 -14.44 -34.74 23.48
CA ASP A 9 -15.03 -33.85 22.46
C ASP A 9 -15.86 -34.60 21.39
N SER A 10 -16.01 -35.92 21.54
CA SER A 10 -16.69 -36.82 20.58
C SER A 10 -18.17 -37.10 20.92
N GLU A 11 -18.73 -36.47 21.95
CA GLU A 11 -20.14 -36.63 22.30
C GLU A 11 -21.09 -35.79 21.38
N PRO A 12 -22.26 -36.35 20.98
CA PRO A 12 -23.07 -35.81 19.89
C PRO A 12 -23.58 -34.36 20.02
N PRO A 13 -23.96 -33.82 21.19
CA PRO A 13 -24.39 -32.42 21.30
C PRO A 13 -23.20 -31.44 21.32
N TYR A 14 -22.06 -31.84 21.88
CA TYR A 14 -20.89 -30.97 22.00
C TYR A 14 -20.19 -30.78 20.65
N TYR A 15 -20.07 -31.85 19.87
CA TYR A 15 -19.51 -31.77 18.52
C TYR A 15 -20.29 -30.80 17.62
N GLN A 16 -21.63 -30.84 17.66
CA GLN A 16 -22.46 -29.91 16.89
C GLN A 16 -22.21 -28.45 17.30
N VAL A 17 -22.11 -28.18 18.60
CA VAL A 17 -21.83 -26.83 19.10
C VAL A 17 -20.42 -26.37 18.69
N ILE A 18 -19.41 -27.23 18.82
CA ILE A 18 -18.03 -26.92 18.40
C ILE A 18 -18.00 -26.63 16.90
N PHE A 19 -18.65 -27.45 16.08
CA PHE A 19 -18.69 -27.27 14.62
C PHE A 19 -19.34 -25.93 14.23
N VAL A 20 -20.46 -25.57 14.85
CA VAL A 20 -21.13 -24.28 14.63
C VAL A 20 -20.23 -23.11 15.05
N MET A 21 -19.56 -23.24 16.20
CA MET A 21 -18.63 -22.22 16.69
C MET A 21 -17.41 -22.09 15.77
N GLU A 22 -16.82 -23.20 15.30
CA GLU A 22 -15.71 -23.20 14.36
C GLU A 22 -16.09 -22.53 13.04
N PHE A 23 -17.26 -22.87 12.49
CA PHE A 23 -17.75 -22.24 11.27
C PHE A 23 -17.93 -20.73 11.44
N TYR A 24 -18.50 -20.30 12.57
CA TYR A 24 -18.66 -18.89 12.91
C TYR A 24 -17.31 -18.17 13.04
N LEU A 25 -16.34 -18.76 13.74
CA LEU A 25 -15.00 -18.19 13.91
C LEU A 25 -14.25 -18.08 12.58
N ILE A 26 -14.32 -19.11 11.75
CA ILE A 26 -13.73 -19.11 10.40
C ILE A 26 -14.37 -18.02 9.56
N PHE A 27 -15.70 -17.92 9.55
CA PHE A 27 -16.43 -16.90 8.83
C PHE A 27 -16.03 -15.48 9.28
N MET A 28 -15.99 -15.23 10.59
CA MET A 28 -15.55 -13.96 11.14
C MET A 28 -14.09 -13.63 10.79
N PHE A 29 -13.20 -14.62 10.83
CA PHE A 29 -11.81 -14.44 10.42
C PHE A 29 -11.69 -14.06 8.94
N PHE A 30 -12.44 -14.75 8.06
CA PHE A 30 -12.48 -14.41 6.64
C PHE A 30 -12.99 -12.99 6.41
N LEU A 31 -14.08 -12.58 7.07
CA LEU A 31 -14.59 -11.21 6.97
C LEU A 31 -13.54 -10.17 7.39
N MET A 32 -12.90 -10.38 8.54
CA MET A 32 -11.84 -9.49 9.03
C MET A 32 -10.63 -9.46 8.08
N ALA A 33 -10.25 -10.60 7.52
CA ALA A 33 -9.17 -10.68 6.54
C ALA A 33 -9.49 -9.88 5.27
N ILE A 34 -10.69 -10.05 4.71
CA ILE A 34 -11.15 -9.32 3.50
C ILE A 34 -11.16 -7.82 3.75
N LEU A 35 -11.70 -7.39 4.89
CA LEU A 35 -11.69 -5.98 5.30
C LEU A 35 -10.26 -5.45 5.39
N SER A 36 -9.37 -6.16 6.11
CA SER A 36 -7.98 -5.74 6.27
C SER A 36 -7.21 -5.61 4.94
N VAL A 37 -7.45 -6.53 4.00
CA VAL A 37 -6.80 -6.52 2.68
C VAL A 37 -7.33 -5.41 1.80
N SER A 38 -8.61 -5.05 1.94
CA SER A 38 -9.27 -4.08 1.06
C SER A 38 -9.11 -2.63 1.53
N LEU A 39 -9.01 -2.38 2.84
CA LEU A 39 -8.99 -1.03 3.41
C LEU A 39 -7.77 -0.21 2.98
N ILE A 40 -6.57 -0.79 2.99
CA ILE A 40 -5.35 -0.05 2.65
C ILE A 40 -5.35 0.36 1.17
N PRO A 41 -5.57 -0.56 0.21
CA PRO A 41 -5.70 -0.20 -1.20
C PRO A 41 -6.79 0.85 -1.44
N MET A 42 -7.96 0.71 -0.80
CA MET A 42 -9.04 1.70 -0.91
C MET A 42 -8.59 3.10 -0.48
N LEU A 43 -7.96 3.22 0.70
CA LEU A 43 -7.46 4.50 1.19
C LEU A 43 -6.34 5.07 0.30
N VAL A 44 -5.45 4.21 -0.18
CA VAL A 44 -4.34 4.60 -1.07
C VAL A 44 -4.87 5.06 -2.43
N THR A 45 -5.85 4.36 -3.02
CA THR A 45 -6.52 4.81 -4.26
C THR A 45 -7.27 6.12 -4.07
N HIS A 46 -7.91 6.33 -2.92
CA HIS A 46 -8.54 7.62 -2.60
C HIS A 46 -7.51 8.75 -2.53
N ILE A 47 -6.39 8.54 -1.83
CA ILE A 47 -5.27 9.49 -1.78
C ILE A 47 -4.73 9.76 -3.19
N ALA A 48 -4.53 8.72 -4.00
CA ALA A 48 -4.08 8.85 -5.39
C ALA A 48 -5.04 9.68 -6.25
N GLY A 49 -6.36 9.48 -6.09
CA GLY A 49 -7.36 10.31 -6.75
C GLY A 49 -7.28 11.79 -6.36
N GLN A 50 -7.03 12.08 -5.08
CA GLN A 50 -6.81 13.46 -4.62
C GLN A 50 -5.53 14.08 -5.22
N TYR A 51 -4.46 13.30 -5.39
CA TYR A 51 -3.27 13.73 -6.12
C TYR A 51 -3.58 14.06 -7.60
N GLU A 52 -4.44 13.27 -8.26
CA GLU A 52 -4.83 13.54 -9.65
C GLU A 52 -5.60 14.86 -9.77
N ILE A 53 -6.53 15.13 -8.84
CA ILE A 53 -7.25 16.42 -8.77
C ILE A 53 -6.25 17.57 -8.59
N LEU A 54 -5.30 17.40 -7.68
CA LEU A 54 -4.25 18.38 -7.43
C LEU A 54 -3.39 18.64 -8.67
N CYS A 55 -3.05 17.59 -9.44
CA CYS A 55 -2.33 17.72 -10.70
C CYS A 55 -3.11 18.57 -11.71
N LYS A 56 -4.42 18.37 -11.84
CA LYS A 56 -5.29 19.16 -12.72
C LYS A 56 -5.34 20.63 -12.29
N GLN A 57 -5.40 20.90 -10.98
CA GLN A 57 -5.36 22.27 -10.45
C GLN A 57 -4.04 22.96 -10.77
N ILE A 58 -2.91 22.28 -10.59
CA ILE A 58 -1.58 22.82 -10.90
C ILE A 58 -1.43 23.12 -12.40
N GLN A 59 -1.91 22.23 -13.28
CA GLN A 59 -1.88 22.46 -14.73
C GLN A 59 -2.72 23.66 -15.16
N GLY A 60 -3.74 24.03 -14.38
CA GLY A 60 -4.55 25.23 -14.59
C GLY A 60 -3.84 26.55 -14.25
N LEU A 61 -2.74 26.51 -13.49
CA LEU A 61 -2.01 27.73 -13.07
C LEU A 61 -1.47 28.48 -14.29
N GLY A 62 -1.68 29.81 -14.30
CA GLY A 62 -1.21 30.69 -15.36
C GLY A 62 -1.93 30.52 -16.69
N ARG A 63 -3.00 29.70 -16.73
CA ARG A 63 -3.89 29.60 -17.89
C ARG A 63 -4.77 30.84 -17.93
N GLN A 64 -4.38 31.80 -18.74
CA GLN A 64 -5.23 32.95 -19.06
C GLN A 64 -6.40 32.45 -19.90
N GLU A 65 -7.64 32.59 -19.40
CA GLU A 65 -8.76 32.75 -20.31
C GLU A 65 -8.49 34.00 -21.16
N ILE A 66 -8.79 33.93 -22.45
CA ILE A 66 -8.49 34.98 -23.42
C ILE A 66 -9.32 36.22 -23.06
N CYS A 67 -8.85 37.04 -22.13
CA CYS A 67 -9.37 38.38 -21.93
C CYS A 67 -8.75 39.26 -23.02
N ILE A 68 -9.55 39.54 -24.04
CA ILE A 68 -9.21 40.39 -25.20
C ILE A 68 -8.88 41.84 -24.76
N VAL A 69 -9.19 42.19 -23.51
CA VAL A 69 -8.92 43.51 -22.93
C VAL A 69 -7.73 43.43 -21.98
N SER A 70 -6.59 43.99 -22.41
CA SER A 70 -5.39 44.20 -21.58
C SER A 70 -5.65 45.30 -20.54
N ASP A 71 -6.52 45.05 -19.58
CA ASP A 71 -6.64 45.89 -18.40
C ASP A 71 -5.67 45.41 -17.30
N LYS A 72 -4.92 46.34 -16.70
CA LYS A 72 -4.11 46.08 -15.51
C LYS A 72 -4.98 45.55 -14.35
N ALA A 73 -6.28 45.84 -14.36
CA ALA A 73 -7.25 45.25 -13.42
C ALA A 73 -7.41 43.74 -13.62
N CYS A 74 -7.59 43.26 -14.85
CA CYS A 74 -7.73 41.83 -15.17
C CYS A 74 -6.49 41.03 -14.73
N ARG A 75 -5.27 41.55 -14.97
CA ARG A 75 -4.04 40.92 -14.48
C ARG A 75 -3.96 40.82 -12.95
N ARG A 76 -4.46 41.82 -12.23
CA ARG A 76 -4.50 41.78 -10.75
C ARG A 76 -5.50 40.75 -10.23
N VAL A 77 -6.67 40.62 -10.87
CA VAL A 77 -7.67 39.61 -10.50
C VAL A 77 -7.12 38.20 -10.75
N GLN A 78 -6.49 37.97 -11.90
CA GLN A 78 -5.86 36.68 -12.22
C GLN A 78 -4.76 36.31 -11.21
N ASP A 79 -3.91 37.28 -10.83
CA ASP A 79 -2.84 37.02 -9.85
C ASP A 79 -3.38 36.68 -8.45
N LEU A 80 -4.47 37.32 -8.03
CA LEU A 80 -5.15 36.99 -6.79
C LEU A 80 -5.73 35.56 -6.84
N GLN A 81 -6.34 35.18 -7.96
CA GLN A 81 -6.90 33.84 -8.17
C GLN A 81 -5.82 32.75 -8.24
N ASP A 82 -4.71 33.01 -8.94
CA ASP A 82 -3.55 32.10 -9.00
C ASP A 82 -2.95 31.92 -7.59
N ARG A 83 -2.88 32.99 -6.80
CA ARG A 83 -2.38 32.95 -5.42
C ARG A 83 -3.29 32.15 -4.50
N GLU A 84 -4.60 32.32 -4.60
CA GLU A 84 -5.57 31.52 -3.85
C GLU A 84 -5.51 30.05 -4.25
N SER A 85 -5.43 29.78 -5.55
CA SER A 85 -5.28 28.42 -6.09
C SER A 85 -4.00 27.75 -5.57
N MET A 86 -2.87 28.46 -5.57
CA MET A 86 -1.60 27.96 -5.05
C MET A 86 -1.68 27.66 -3.54
N ARG A 87 -2.34 28.52 -2.77
CA ARG A 87 -2.57 28.28 -1.33
C ARG A 87 -3.41 27.02 -1.10
N ASN A 88 -4.48 26.83 -1.88
CA ASN A 88 -5.33 25.65 -1.81
C ASN A 88 -4.55 24.38 -2.19
N ILE A 89 -3.72 24.45 -3.25
CA ILE A 89 -2.84 23.36 -3.68
C ILE A 89 -1.87 22.98 -2.55
N TYR A 90 -1.22 23.96 -1.93
CA TYR A 90 -0.28 23.72 -0.84
C TYR A 90 -0.96 23.09 0.38
N GLN A 91 -2.14 23.59 0.77
CA GLN A 91 -2.91 23.03 1.88
C GLN A 91 -3.38 21.60 1.58
N ALA A 92 -3.90 21.34 0.38
CA ALA A 92 -4.32 20.02 -0.05
C ALA A 92 -3.15 19.03 -0.05
N HIS A 93 -2.00 19.40 -0.62
CA HIS A 93 -0.79 18.57 -0.62
C HIS A 93 -0.32 18.24 0.82
N THR A 94 -0.34 19.22 1.71
CA THR A 94 0.03 19.03 3.13
C THR A 94 -0.93 18.08 3.83
N ASN A 95 -2.23 18.23 3.57
CA ASN A 95 -3.27 17.34 4.11
C ASN A 95 -3.12 15.90 3.59
N LEU A 96 -2.71 15.71 2.32
CA LEU A 96 -2.45 14.39 1.75
C LEU A 96 -1.25 13.70 2.40
N ILE A 97 -0.15 14.42 2.60
CA ILE A 97 1.02 13.90 3.33
C ILE A 97 0.62 13.53 4.76
N TYR A 98 -0.18 14.38 5.42
CA TYR A 98 -0.67 14.10 6.77
C TYR A 98 -1.57 12.86 6.81
N ALA A 99 -2.49 12.71 5.85
CA ALA A 99 -3.36 11.54 5.74
C ALA A 99 -2.55 10.25 5.52
N GLN A 100 -1.52 10.29 4.68
CA GLN A 100 -0.60 9.17 4.46
C GLN A 100 0.18 8.82 5.73
N SER A 101 0.70 9.81 6.46
CA SER A 101 1.39 9.59 7.74
C SER A 101 0.47 8.98 8.80
N LYS A 102 -0.78 9.46 8.89
CA LYS A 102 -1.79 8.90 9.79
C LYS A 102 -2.13 7.45 9.44
N LEU A 103 -2.25 7.15 8.15
CA LEU A 103 -2.43 5.78 7.65
C LEU A 103 -1.24 4.88 8.06
N GLN A 104 -0.01 5.33 7.82
CA GLN A 104 1.20 4.59 8.17
C GLN A 104 1.27 4.29 9.66
N ASN A 105 1.03 5.29 10.52
CA ASN A 105 1.09 5.12 11.98
C ASN A 105 0.01 4.16 12.49
N LEU A 106 -1.21 4.23 11.95
CA LEU A 106 -2.30 3.32 12.32
C LEU A 106 -2.00 1.86 11.95
N TYR A 107 -1.42 1.64 10.76
CA TYR A 107 -1.18 0.30 10.24
C TYR A 107 0.20 -0.28 10.59
N SER A 108 1.13 0.54 11.11
CA SER A 108 2.49 0.12 11.47
C SER A 108 2.56 -1.18 12.28
N PRO A 109 1.90 -1.32 13.45
CA PRO A 109 1.99 -2.55 14.25
C PRO A 109 1.45 -3.78 13.51
N ASN A 110 0.36 -3.62 12.76
CA ASN A 110 -0.25 -4.69 11.98
C ASN A 110 0.66 -5.13 10.82
N MET A 111 1.40 -4.19 10.21
CA MET A 111 2.22 -4.45 9.05
C MET A 111 3.45 -5.31 9.36
N PHE A 112 4.08 -5.16 10.51
CA PHE A 112 5.19 -6.04 10.88
C PHE A 112 4.75 -7.48 11.05
N ILE A 113 3.65 -7.70 11.77
CA ILE A 113 3.08 -9.03 11.94
C ILE A 113 2.73 -9.61 10.55
N LYS A 114 2.11 -8.81 9.67
CA LYS A 114 1.83 -9.23 8.29
C LYS A 114 3.09 -9.61 7.51
N VAL A 115 4.16 -8.80 7.57
CA VAL A 115 5.43 -9.09 6.87
C VAL A 115 6.07 -10.37 7.41
N LEU A 116 6.14 -10.54 8.72
CA LEU A 116 6.70 -11.75 9.34
C LEU A 116 5.90 -13.00 8.97
N LEU A 117 4.58 -12.96 9.12
CA LEU A 117 3.70 -14.08 8.77
C LEU A 117 3.78 -14.40 7.28
N ASN A 118 3.85 -13.39 6.41
CA ASN A 118 3.95 -13.59 4.97
C ASN A 118 5.29 -14.27 4.59
N ASN A 119 6.41 -13.82 5.16
CA ASN A 119 7.72 -14.47 4.99
C ASN A 119 7.71 -15.93 5.46
N LEU A 120 7.11 -16.20 6.62
CA LEU A 120 6.98 -17.56 7.17
C LEU A 120 6.10 -18.44 6.27
N LEU A 121 4.94 -17.93 5.84
CA LEU A 121 4.03 -18.64 4.94
C LEU A 121 4.69 -18.95 3.60
N PHE A 122 5.45 -18.00 3.03
CA PHE A 122 6.23 -18.22 1.82
C PHE A 122 7.25 -19.34 1.99
N ALA A 123 8.05 -19.29 3.06
CA ALA A 123 9.05 -20.30 3.35
C ALA A 123 8.41 -21.69 3.54
N LEU A 124 7.30 -21.78 4.29
CA LEU A 124 6.58 -23.02 4.53
C LEU A 124 5.93 -23.58 3.25
N CYS A 125 5.28 -22.73 2.44
CA CYS A 125 4.68 -23.15 1.17
C CYS A 125 5.74 -23.69 0.21
N LEU A 126 6.86 -22.98 0.06
CA LEU A 126 7.97 -23.42 -0.80
C LEU A 126 8.62 -24.72 -0.30
N TYR A 127 8.79 -24.86 1.02
CA TYR A 127 9.29 -26.08 1.63
C TYR A 127 8.36 -27.27 1.39
N GLN A 128 7.06 -27.10 1.63
CA GLN A 128 6.05 -28.13 1.40
C GLN A 128 5.96 -28.52 -0.07
N LEU A 129 5.98 -27.55 -1.00
CA LEU A 129 5.99 -27.82 -2.45
C LEU A 129 7.23 -28.64 -2.85
N THR A 130 8.39 -28.37 -2.24
CA THR A 130 9.62 -29.10 -2.54
C THR A 130 9.56 -30.56 -2.05
N LEU A 131 9.05 -30.80 -0.84
CA LEU A 131 8.87 -32.15 -0.28
C LEU A 131 7.77 -32.97 -0.98
N SER A 132 6.78 -32.30 -1.57
CA SER A 132 5.59 -32.94 -2.14
C SER A 132 5.85 -33.70 -3.45
N THR A 133 7.07 -33.68 -3.97
CA THR A 133 7.39 -34.17 -5.31
C THR A 133 7.45 -35.70 -5.43
N THR A 134 7.50 -36.47 -4.33
CA THR A 134 7.69 -37.93 -4.39
C THR A 134 6.53 -38.79 -3.87
N THR A 135 5.62 -38.28 -3.02
CA THR A 135 4.58 -39.14 -2.36
C THR A 135 3.23 -38.46 -2.06
N VAL A 136 2.97 -37.25 -2.56
CA VAL A 136 1.82 -36.43 -2.12
C VAL A 136 0.67 -36.43 -3.12
N SER A 137 -0.58 -36.45 -2.63
CA SER A 137 -1.80 -36.36 -3.45
C SER A 137 -1.81 -35.08 -4.31
N LYS A 138 -2.19 -35.22 -5.60
CA LYS A 138 -2.32 -34.11 -6.57
C LYS A 138 -3.17 -32.95 -6.02
N PHE A 139 -4.20 -33.28 -5.24
CA PHE A 139 -5.07 -32.28 -4.59
C PHE A 139 -4.31 -31.38 -3.60
N ARG A 140 -3.37 -31.95 -2.84
CA ARG A 140 -2.57 -31.18 -1.87
C ARG A 140 -1.61 -30.23 -2.59
N VAL A 141 -0.97 -30.67 -3.68
CA VAL A 141 -0.08 -29.83 -4.49
C VAL A 141 -0.84 -28.65 -5.09
N TYR A 142 -2.05 -28.91 -5.64
CA TYR A 142 -2.92 -27.85 -6.14
C TYR A 142 -3.26 -26.83 -5.05
N LYS A 143 -3.72 -27.30 -3.88
CA LYS A 143 -4.04 -26.44 -2.73
C LYS A 143 -2.86 -25.53 -2.34
N LEU A 144 -1.66 -26.11 -2.18
CA LEU A 144 -0.46 -25.35 -1.80
C LEU A 144 -0.05 -24.33 -2.86
N THR A 145 -0.21 -24.67 -4.12
CA THR A 145 0.11 -23.75 -5.24
C THR A 145 -0.83 -22.55 -5.22
N VAL A 146 -2.14 -22.78 -5.08
CA VAL A 146 -3.14 -21.71 -4.98
C VAL A 146 -2.89 -20.82 -3.75
N GLU A 147 -2.57 -21.43 -2.61
CA GLU A 147 -2.25 -20.71 -1.38
C GLU A 147 -1.02 -19.80 -1.57
N PHE A 148 0.06 -20.33 -2.16
CA PHE A 148 1.26 -19.56 -2.47
C PHE A 148 0.97 -18.35 -3.36
N PHE A 149 0.24 -18.54 -4.48
CA PHE A 149 -0.09 -17.43 -5.37
C PHE A 149 -1.01 -16.41 -4.69
N THR A 150 -1.94 -16.85 -3.84
CA THR A 150 -2.84 -15.95 -3.12
C THR A 150 -2.07 -15.04 -2.16
N VAL A 151 -1.18 -15.61 -1.34
CA VAL A 151 -0.34 -14.85 -0.40
C VAL A 151 0.61 -13.92 -1.16
N ALA A 152 1.17 -14.39 -2.28
CA ALA A 152 2.04 -13.58 -3.12
C ALA A 152 1.32 -12.39 -3.74
N PHE A 153 0.12 -12.62 -4.27
CA PHE A 153 -0.69 -11.58 -4.87
C PHE A 153 -1.08 -10.51 -3.84
N GLN A 154 -1.51 -10.92 -2.64
CA GLN A 154 -1.85 -9.99 -1.56
C GLN A 154 -0.66 -9.10 -1.19
N PHE A 155 0.54 -9.68 -1.06
CA PHE A 155 1.74 -8.92 -0.72
C PHE A 155 2.20 -8.00 -1.85
N TYR A 156 2.19 -8.52 -3.08
CA TYR A 156 2.47 -7.74 -4.28
C TYR A 156 1.54 -6.54 -4.40
N TYR A 157 0.24 -6.72 -4.15
CA TYR A 157 -0.73 -5.65 -4.24
C TYR A 157 -0.46 -4.53 -3.22
N LEU A 158 -0.07 -4.89 -1.99
CA LEU A 158 0.37 -3.91 -0.98
C LEU A 158 1.60 -3.12 -1.43
N CYS A 159 2.62 -3.80 -1.97
CA CYS A 159 3.80 -3.15 -2.55
C CYS A 159 3.43 -2.25 -3.73
N HIS A 160 2.49 -2.68 -4.58
CA HIS A 160 1.99 -1.90 -5.70
C HIS A 160 1.28 -0.61 -5.25
N CYS A 161 0.47 -0.66 -4.19
CA CYS A 161 -0.14 0.54 -3.60
C CYS A 161 0.92 1.55 -3.13
N SER A 162 2.02 1.08 -2.52
CA SER A 162 3.14 1.94 -2.11
C SER A 162 3.84 2.60 -3.30
N GLU A 163 4.01 1.84 -4.39
CA GLU A 163 4.57 2.37 -5.64
C GLU A 163 3.66 3.43 -6.26
N MET A 164 2.34 3.19 -6.25
CA MET A 164 1.36 4.13 -6.79
C MET A 164 1.39 5.49 -6.09
N LEU A 165 1.63 5.54 -4.77
CA LEU A 165 1.79 6.80 -4.04
C LEU A 165 3.04 7.58 -4.43
N ASP A 166 4.12 6.89 -4.76
CA ASP A 166 5.35 7.49 -5.27
C ASP A 166 5.16 8.00 -6.71
N ASP A 167 4.47 7.21 -7.53
CA ASP A 167 4.07 7.60 -8.89
C ASP A 167 3.19 8.86 -8.89
N CYS A 168 2.25 8.99 -7.95
CA CYS A 168 1.43 10.20 -7.78
C CYS A 168 2.27 11.43 -7.47
N ASN A 169 3.30 11.30 -6.65
CA ASN A 169 4.22 12.39 -6.35
C ASN A 169 4.99 12.79 -7.62
N SER A 170 5.55 11.81 -8.33
CA SER A 170 6.22 12.04 -9.62
C SER A 170 5.30 12.71 -10.66
N GLN A 171 4.03 12.33 -10.72
CA GLN A 171 3.03 12.96 -11.57
C GLN A 171 2.78 14.42 -11.20
N LEU A 172 2.74 14.74 -9.90
CA LEU A 172 2.59 16.12 -9.42
C LEU A 172 3.75 17.01 -9.89
N GLY A 173 4.96 16.47 -9.88
CA GLY A 173 6.15 17.17 -10.39
C GLY A 173 6.07 17.42 -11.90
N ARG A 174 5.62 16.43 -12.66
CA ARG A 174 5.38 16.58 -14.11
C ARG A 174 4.26 17.58 -14.42
N ALA A 175 3.18 17.58 -13.62
CA ALA A 175 2.08 18.52 -13.75
C ALA A 175 2.53 19.97 -13.48
N ALA A 176 3.37 20.18 -12.46
CA ALA A 176 3.98 21.47 -12.19
C ALA A 176 4.87 21.95 -13.35
N TRP A 177 5.68 21.06 -13.92
CA TRP A 177 6.53 21.38 -15.07
C TRP A 177 5.74 21.80 -16.31
N ASN A 178 4.63 21.10 -16.59
CA ASN A 178 3.77 21.35 -17.74
C ASN A 178 2.77 22.52 -17.55
N SER A 179 2.78 23.18 -16.39
CA SER A 179 1.93 24.34 -16.13
C SER A 179 2.50 25.62 -16.74
N TYR A 180 1.69 26.68 -16.86
CA TYR A 180 2.12 27.99 -17.33
C TYR A 180 2.74 28.83 -16.20
N TRP A 181 3.50 28.21 -15.30
CA TRP A 181 4.07 28.82 -14.09
C TRP A 181 4.89 30.09 -14.35
N TYR A 182 5.55 30.17 -15.51
CA TYR A 182 6.35 31.32 -15.93
C TYR A 182 5.51 32.58 -16.18
N ARG A 183 4.18 32.44 -16.35
CA ARG A 183 3.22 33.54 -16.49
C ARG A 183 2.64 34.02 -15.16
N CYS A 184 2.73 33.22 -14.10
CA CYS A 184 2.26 33.57 -12.77
C CYS A 184 3.17 34.62 -12.11
N SER A 185 2.71 35.24 -11.02
CA SER A 185 3.56 36.15 -10.25
C SER A 185 4.74 35.45 -9.57
N ARG A 186 5.76 36.26 -9.23
CA ARG A 186 6.98 35.78 -8.54
C ARG A 186 6.68 35.05 -7.22
N HIS A 187 5.57 35.37 -6.55
CA HIS A 187 5.19 34.71 -5.30
C HIS A 187 4.73 33.27 -5.58
N VAL A 188 3.79 33.10 -6.52
CA VAL A 188 3.30 31.77 -6.94
C VAL A 188 4.43 30.91 -7.50
N GLN A 189 5.35 31.50 -8.28
CA GLN A 189 6.54 30.78 -8.78
C GLN A 189 7.41 30.24 -7.65
N LYS A 190 7.67 31.04 -6.61
CA LYS A 190 8.46 30.61 -5.45
C LYS A 190 7.76 29.48 -4.68
N ASP A 191 6.45 29.61 -4.47
CA ASP A 191 5.67 28.60 -3.76
C ASP A 191 5.62 27.29 -4.54
N LEU A 192 5.47 27.35 -5.88
CA LEU A 192 5.53 26.19 -6.75
C LEU A 192 6.91 25.52 -6.75
N MET A 193 8.00 26.30 -6.72
CA MET A 193 9.35 25.76 -6.57
C MET A 193 9.54 25.04 -5.23
N MET A 194 8.98 25.57 -4.13
CA MET A 194 9.00 24.91 -2.83
C MET A 194 8.22 23.58 -2.87
N LEU A 195 7.05 23.57 -3.51
CA LEU A 195 6.28 22.35 -3.74
C LEU A 195 7.10 21.34 -4.56
N LEU A 196 7.71 21.75 -5.68
CA LEU A 196 8.49 20.88 -6.55
C LEU A 196 9.66 20.22 -5.82
N ARG A 197 10.36 20.99 -4.98
CA ARG A 197 11.43 20.46 -4.13
C ARG A 197 10.92 19.40 -3.15
N ARG A 198 9.71 19.57 -2.63
CA ARG A 198 9.09 18.58 -1.73
C ARG A 198 8.66 17.32 -2.47
N VAL A 199 8.16 17.48 -3.68
CA VAL A 199 7.68 16.40 -4.56
C VAL A 199 8.82 15.50 -5.08
N GLN A 200 10.06 15.99 -5.12
CA GLN A 200 11.21 15.16 -5.47
C GLN A 200 11.57 14.11 -4.41
N VAL A 201 11.03 14.22 -3.19
CA VAL A 201 11.27 13.24 -2.13
C VAL A 201 10.36 12.02 -2.33
N PRO A 202 10.89 10.79 -2.36
CA PRO A 202 10.08 9.60 -2.62
C PRO A 202 9.01 9.38 -1.55
N ASN A 203 7.78 9.15 -2.01
CA ASN A 203 6.55 9.10 -1.22
C ASN A 203 6.01 7.68 -1.03
N HIS A 204 6.90 6.72 -0.82
CA HIS A 204 6.51 5.35 -0.51
C HIS A 204 5.84 5.19 0.87
N LEU A 205 5.12 4.08 1.04
CA LEU A 205 4.71 3.59 2.35
C LEU A 205 5.93 3.12 3.15
N LYS A 206 6.25 3.91 4.17
CA LYS A 206 7.34 3.65 5.12
C LYS A 206 6.71 3.27 6.45
N PHE A 207 7.17 2.17 7.02
CA PHE A 207 6.75 1.74 8.36
C PHE A 207 7.99 1.64 9.26
N TYR A 208 7.78 1.67 10.58
CA TYR A 208 8.85 1.61 11.58
C TYR A 208 9.93 2.67 11.37
N GLU A 209 9.52 3.93 11.29
CA GLU A 209 10.42 5.08 11.10
C GLU A 209 11.30 5.00 9.83
N GLY A 210 10.88 4.20 8.84
CA GLY A 210 11.60 4.04 7.58
C GLY A 210 12.48 2.79 7.50
N ALA A 211 12.48 1.92 8.52
CA ALA A 211 13.19 0.64 8.45
C ALA A 211 12.67 -0.28 7.34
N ILE A 212 11.37 -0.21 7.04
CA ILE A 212 10.74 -0.97 5.95
C ILE A 212 10.09 -0.02 4.98
N VAL A 213 10.61 -0.01 3.75
CA VAL A 213 10.03 0.70 2.61
C VAL A 213 9.39 -0.34 1.70
N PHE A 214 8.06 -0.28 1.58
CA PHE A 214 7.36 -1.15 0.65
C PHE A 214 7.63 -0.66 -0.77
N SER A 215 8.27 -1.49 -1.56
CA SER A 215 8.49 -1.26 -2.99
C SER A 215 8.47 -2.60 -3.71
N ARG A 216 8.40 -2.58 -5.04
CA ARG A 216 8.56 -3.81 -5.84
C ARG A 216 9.91 -4.49 -5.58
N VAL A 217 10.95 -3.70 -5.25
CA VAL A 217 12.28 -4.22 -4.89
C VAL A 217 12.23 -4.99 -3.57
N TYR A 218 11.50 -4.48 -2.57
CA TYR A 218 11.33 -5.16 -1.29
C TYR A 218 10.61 -6.51 -1.45
N PHE A 219 9.56 -6.56 -2.26
CA PHE A 219 8.85 -7.80 -2.61
C PHE A 219 9.80 -8.86 -3.18
N LEU A 220 10.61 -8.49 -4.18
CA LEU A 220 11.59 -9.41 -4.77
C LEU A 220 12.66 -9.85 -3.77
N GLY A 221 13.06 -8.97 -2.85
CA GLY A 221 13.95 -9.29 -1.74
C GLY A 221 13.37 -10.38 -0.83
N VAL A 222 12.12 -10.22 -0.41
CA VAL A 222 11.39 -11.21 0.41
C VAL A 222 11.34 -12.57 -0.28
N VAL A 223 10.93 -12.63 -1.55
CA VAL A 223 10.85 -13.88 -2.32
C VAL A 223 12.22 -14.55 -2.44
N LYS A 224 13.29 -13.78 -2.68
CA LYS A 224 14.67 -14.31 -2.75
C LYS A 224 15.13 -14.89 -1.41
N VAL A 225 14.85 -14.21 -0.30
CA VAL A 225 15.20 -14.69 1.04
C VAL A 225 14.48 -15.99 1.37
N SER A 226 13.17 -16.07 1.10
CA SER A 226 12.40 -17.30 1.29
C SER A 226 12.94 -18.46 0.46
N TYR A 227 13.30 -18.22 -0.80
CA TYR A 227 13.90 -19.23 -1.68
C TYR A 227 15.26 -19.72 -1.17
N SER A 228 16.15 -18.80 -0.79
CA SER A 228 17.46 -19.15 -0.21
C SER A 228 17.34 -19.94 1.09
N PHE A 229 16.38 -19.59 1.95
CA PHE A 229 16.11 -20.31 3.19
C PHE A 229 15.68 -21.76 2.93
N VAL A 230 14.78 -21.98 1.97
CA VAL A 230 14.31 -23.32 1.57
C VAL A 230 15.45 -24.14 0.99
N ASN A 231 16.31 -23.54 0.16
CA ASN A 231 17.50 -24.21 -0.37
C ASN A 231 18.47 -24.63 0.73
N CYS A 232 18.71 -23.78 1.72
CA CYS A 232 19.55 -24.10 2.88
C CYS A 232 18.98 -25.30 3.66
N LEU A 233 17.67 -25.28 3.97
CA LEU A 233 16.99 -26.41 4.62
C LEU A 233 17.10 -27.70 3.81
N ARG A 234 16.98 -27.62 2.50
CA ARG A 234 17.13 -28.77 1.59
C ARG A 234 18.55 -29.34 1.61
N MET A 235 19.57 -28.48 1.64
CA MET A 235 20.97 -28.93 1.75
C MET A 235 21.19 -29.68 3.05
N LYS A 236 20.71 -29.13 4.18
CA LYS A 236 20.82 -29.78 5.50
C LYS A 236 20.03 -31.09 5.60
N SER A 237 18.89 -31.20 4.93
CA SER A 237 18.10 -32.45 4.91
C SER A 237 18.76 -33.59 4.10
N ARG A 238 19.77 -33.28 3.28
CA ARG A 238 20.45 -34.23 2.39
C ARG A 238 21.82 -34.68 2.88
N GLY A 239 22.39 -34.00 3.87
CA GLY A 239 23.66 -34.36 4.53
C GLY A 239 23.39 -35.00 5.88
#